data_AF-A0A2N0ZWD5-F1
#
_entry.id   AF-A0A2N0ZWD5-F1
#
_cell.length_a   1.000
_cell.length_b   1.000
_cell.length_c   1.000
_cell.angle_alpha   90.00
_cell.angle_beta   90.00
_cell.angle_gamma   90.00
#
_symmetry.space_group_name_H-M   'P 1'
#
loop_
_entity.id
_entity.type
_entity.pdbx_description
1 polymer ?
#
loop_
_entity_poly.entity_id
_entity_poly.type
_entity_poly.pdbx_seq_one_letter_code
_entity_poly.pdbx_strand_id
1 'polypeptide(L)' 'MQLTIGYLEGTSFLLLLFIAMPLKYMMDIPEGVKYIGMAHGMLFITYIIPHSQLRK' A
#
# COMPACT_ATOMS: atom_id res chain seq x y z
N MET A 1 6.06 1.38 -17.36
CA MET A 1 6.61 0.89 -16.09
C MET A 1 5.90 1.50 -14.87
N GLN A 2 5.69 2.82 -14.80
CA GLN A 2 4.92 3.46 -13.71
C GLN A 2 3.42 3.08 -13.63
N LEU A 3 2.74 2.86 -14.77
CA LEU A 3 1.30 2.53 -14.76
C LEU A 3 1.01 1.26 -13.95
N THR A 4 1.84 0.22 -14.12
CA THR A 4 1.71 -1.05 -13.39
C THR A 4 1.93 -0.86 -11.88
N ILE A 5 2.93 -0.06 -11.48
CA ILE A 5 3.17 0.24 -10.06
C ILE A 5 2.03 1.08 -9.47
N GLY A 6 1.47 2.03 -10.24
CA GLY A 6 0.30 2.81 -9.81
C GLY A 6 -0.96 1.95 -9.59
N TYR A 7 -1.22 0.96 -10.47
CA TYR A 7 -2.30 0.00 -10.27
C TYR A 7 -2.06 -0.91 -9.05
N LEU A 8 -0.81 -1.37 -8.85
CA LEU A 8 -0.43 -2.17 -7.68
C LEU A 8 -0.60 -1.38 -6.38
N GLU A 9 -0.19 -0.11 -6.34
CA GLU A 9 -0.37 0.79 -5.20
C GLU A 9 -1.85 1.01 -4.85
N GLY A 10 -2.67 1.34 -5.85
CA GLY A 10 -4.11 1.52 -5.65
C GLY A 10 -4.80 0.24 -5.16
N THR A 11 -4.41 -0.92 -5.69
CA THR A 11 -4.95 -2.22 -5.26
C THR A 11 -4.47 -2.59 -3.85
N SER A 12 -3.20 -2.30 -3.52
CA SER A 12 -2.62 -2.53 -2.19
C SER A 12 -3.30 -1.68 -1.12
N PHE A 13 -3.60 -0.41 -1.46
CA PHE A 13 -4.36 0.49 -0.61
C PHE A 13 -5.79 -0.02 -0.36
N LEU A 14 -6.47 -0.48 -1.42
CA LEU A 14 -7.81 -1.07 -1.30
C LEU A 14 -7.80 -2.33 -0.41
N LEU A 15 -6.82 -3.21 -0.59
CA LEU A 15 -6.65 -4.40 0.27
C LEU A 15 -6.41 -4.03 1.74
N LEU A 16 -5.62 -3.00 2.00
CA LEU A 16 -5.37 -2.51 3.36
C LEU A 16 -6.66 -1.96 3.99
N LEU A 17 -7.44 -1.18 3.24
CA LEU A 17 -8.68 -0.57 3.72
C LEU A 17 -9.81 -1.58 3.93
N PHE A 18 -10.00 -2.50 2.98
CA PHE A 18 -11.14 -3.43 2.99
C PHE A 18 -10.86 -4.77 3.65
N ILE A 19 -9.58 -5.16 3.82
CA ILE A 19 -9.22 -6.41 4.51
C ILE A 19 -8.51 -6.10 5.82
N ALA A 20 -7.39 -5.37 5.78
CA ALA A 20 -6.55 -5.22 6.97
C ALA A 20 -7.25 -4.43 8.09
N MET A 21 -7.94 -3.34 7.75
CA MET A 21 -8.70 -2.53 8.72
C MET A 21 -9.87 -3.31 9.37
N PRO A 22 -10.78 -3.96 8.64
CA PRO A 22 -11.82 -4.76 9.28
C PRO A 22 -11.23 -5.94 10.06
N LEU A 23 -10.14 -6.57 9.62
CA LEU A 23 -9.44 -7.60 10.40
C LEU A 23 -8.99 -7.07 11.78
N LYS A 24 -8.40 -5.86 11.79
CA LYS A 24 -7.96 -5.17 13.01
C LYS A 24 -9.12 -4.82 13.93
N TYR A 25 -10.19 -4.22 13.41
CA TYR A 25 -11.28 -3.71 14.24
C TYR A 25 -12.33 -4.74 14.61
N MET A 26 -12.54 -5.79 13.79
CA MET A 26 -13.55 -6.81 14.02
C MET A 26 -13.00 -8.05 14.75
N MET A 27 -11.74 -8.40 14.52
CA MET A 27 -11.13 -9.60 15.10
C MET A 27 -9.99 -9.30 16.09
N ASP A 28 -9.67 -8.02 16.32
CA ASP A 28 -8.59 -7.57 17.21
C ASP A 28 -7.21 -8.19 16.84
N ILE A 29 -7.00 -8.48 15.55
CA ILE A 29 -5.74 -9.04 15.00
C ILE A 29 -4.98 -7.91 14.30
N PRO A 30 -4.09 -7.18 15.00
CA PRO A 30 -3.34 -6.05 14.43
C PRO A 30 -2.24 -6.49 13.46
N GLU A 31 -1.83 -7.76 13.47
CA GLU A 31 -0.73 -8.27 12.64
C GLU A 31 -0.99 -8.08 11.15
N GLY A 32 -2.25 -8.24 10.70
CA GLY A 32 -2.63 -8.08 9.29
C GLY A 32 -2.33 -6.68 8.76
N VAL A 33 -2.63 -5.63 9.55
CA VAL A 33 -2.32 -4.24 9.20
C VAL A 33 -0.83 -3.98 9.19
N LYS A 34 -0.08 -4.60 10.11
CA LYS A 34 1.37 -4.45 10.18
C LYS A 34 2.04 -4.97 8.91
N TYR A 35 1.74 -6.21 8.49
CA TYR A 35 2.38 -6.80 7.30
C TYR A 35 1.91 -6.15 5.99
N ILE A 36 0.61 -5.95 5.82
CA ILE A 36 0.04 -5.35 4.59
C ILE A 36 0.42 -3.86 4.50
N GLY A 37 0.45 -3.15 5.62
CA GLY A 37 0.90 -1.76 5.69
C GLY A 37 2.37 -1.58 5.36
N MET A 38 3.24 -2.48 5.82
CA MET A 38 4.66 -2.46 5.45
C MET A 38 4.86 -2.74 3.95
N ALA A 39 4.15 -3.71 3.38
CA ALA A 39 4.21 -4.00 1.95
C ALA A 39 3.72 -2.82 1.10
N HIS A 40 2.60 -2.21 1.47
CA HIS A 40 2.09 -1.01 0.79
C HIS A 40 3.05 0.18 0.92
N GLY A 41 3.61 0.44 2.10
CA GLY A 41 4.58 1.52 2.28
C GLY A 41 5.83 1.38 1.40
N MET A 42 6.30 0.15 1.16
CA MET A 42 7.42 -0.10 0.26
C MET A 42 7.05 0.13 -1.22
N LEU A 43 5.84 -0.26 -1.62
CA LEU A 43 5.29 0.01 -2.96
C LEU A 43 5.09 1.53 -3.17
N PHE A 44 4.69 2.27 -2.14
CA PHE A 44 4.53 3.72 -2.18
C PHE A 44 5.86 4.44 -2.40
N ILE A 45 6.92 4.03 -1.69
CA ILE A 45 8.27 4.61 -1.86
C ILE A 45 8.80 4.34 -3.27
N THR A 46 8.63 3.13 -3.79
CA THR A 46 9.04 2.79 -5.16
C THR A 46 8.23 3.49 -6.24
N TYR A 47 6.98 3.86 -5.95
CA TYR A 47 6.17 4.72 -6.81
C TYR A 47 6.64 6.19 -6.80
N ILE A 48 6.98 6.74 -5.62
CA ILE A 48 7.27 8.16 -5.44
C ILE A 48 8.68 8.56 -5.93
N ILE A 49 9.69 7.71 -5.74
CA ILE A 49 11.09 8.02 -6.09
C ILE A 49 11.24 8.38 -7.58
N PRO A 50 10.75 7.56 -8.54
CA PRO A 50 10.86 7.89 -9.96
C PRO A 50 10.02 9.10 -10.35
N HIS A 51 8.83 9.28 -9.75
CA HIS A 51 7.96 10.42 -10.03
C HIS A 51 8.58 11.73 -9.54
N SER A 52 9.31 11.71 -8.42
CA SER A 52 10.00 12.88 -7.87
C SER A 52 11.13 13.40 -8.77
N GLN A 53 11.68 12.58 -9.66
CA GLN A 53 12.78 12.94 -10.57
C GLN A 53 12.30 13.56 -11.89
N LEU A 54 11.02 13.42 -12.23
CA LEU A 54 10.42 13.98 -13.47
C LEU A 54 9.85 15.40 -13.29
N ARG A 55 9.98 15.97 -12.08
CA ARG A 55 9.63 17.36 -11.76
C ARG A 55 10.90 18.19 -11.54
N LYS A 56 11.79 18.19 -12.54
CA LYS A 56 12.82 19.22 -12.71
C LYS A 56 12.55 19.96 -14.01
#